data_AF-A0A1P8U7W0-F1
#
_entry.id   AF-A0A1P8U7W0-F1
#
_cell.length_a   1.000
_cell.length_b   1.000
_cell.length_c   1.000
_cell.angle_alpha   90.00
_cell.angle_beta   90.00
_cell.angle_gamma   90.00
#
_symmetry.space_group_name_H-M   'P 1'
#
loop_
_entity.id
_entity.type
_entity.pdbx_description
1 polymer ?
#
loop_
_entity_poly.entity_id
_entity_poly.type
_entity_poly.pdbx_seq_one_letter_code
_entity_poly.pdbx_strand_id
1 'polypeptide(L)'
;MTPESPREQRARFEDSEALRALLNRLHEAGKGAWRHDPEAALLMRHAADKYAALAKKHGLDPWEAASAAFEAMRGAATRRADDPWAVVTRAVQVTCIGEERGNGLLCSVHQARRPRYSVFHDAERFSDRENPLPDYHPAFHIAPFADTDTDDEENGGEVVPERAVNVTAAVEDTIALLSWVGWEPATARAAVEYITGRLAESVSRASAFETLRRDRQARALLDLPGSSWTTLLRIVLGHPDPALSGTNTGRGLLLRLLNGEPLRALLRDDDLVLTAGLAAPDTGDDLP
;
A
#
# COMPACT_ATOMS: atom_id res chain seq x y z
N MET A 1 -56.86 30.99 3.99
CA MET A 1 -56.22 29.67 4.12
C MET A 1 -55.16 29.82 5.19
N THR A 2 -55.48 29.44 6.43
CA THR A 2 -54.56 29.51 7.58
C THR A 2 -53.40 28.54 7.35
N PRO A 3 -52.14 28.92 7.63
CA PRO A 3 -51.02 27.99 7.55
C PRO A 3 -51.22 26.88 8.59
N GLU A 4 -51.31 25.62 8.15
CA GLU A 4 -51.32 24.45 9.04
C GLU A 4 -50.11 24.52 9.98
N SER A 5 -50.33 24.25 11.27
CA SER A 5 -49.24 24.26 12.24
C SER A 5 -48.25 23.12 11.94
N PRO A 6 -46.95 23.27 12.25
CA PRO A 6 -45.95 22.21 12.07
C PRO A 6 -46.31 20.87 12.77
N ARG A 7 -47.14 20.92 13.82
CA ARG A 7 -47.62 19.73 14.54
C ARG A 7 -48.70 18.98 13.77
N GLU A 8 -49.63 19.69 13.13
CA GLU A 8 -50.68 19.10 12.30
C GLU A 8 -50.07 18.44 11.05
N GLN A 9 -49.08 19.10 10.44
CA GLN A 9 -48.34 18.53 9.31
C GLN A 9 -47.60 17.24 9.68
N ARG A 10 -46.92 17.20 10.84
CA ARG A 10 -46.26 15.97 11.34
C ARG A 10 -47.27 14.87 11.65
N ALA A 11 -48.39 15.21 12.28
CA ALA A 11 -49.44 14.24 12.61
C ALA A 11 -50.01 13.56 11.35
N ARG A 12 -50.15 14.31 10.25
CA ARG A 12 -50.60 13.77 8.96
C ARG A 12 -49.63 12.77 8.36
N PHE A 13 -48.32 12.92 8.57
CA PHE A 13 -47.35 11.93 8.08
C PHE A 13 -47.26 10.69 8.96
N GLU A 14 -47.53 10.79 10.26
CA GLU A 14 -47.54 9.62 11.16
C GLU A 14 -48.77 8.73 10.93
N ASP A 15 -49.86 9.26 10.38
CA ASP A 15 -50.98 8.46 9.92
C ASP A 15 -50.62 7.63 8.68
N SER A 16 -50.72 6.31 8.82
CA SER A 16 -50.38 5.33 7.78
C SER A 16 -51.28 5.43 6.55
N GLU A 17 -52.55 5.78 6.72
CA GLU A 17 -53.49 5.91 5.60
C GLU A 17 -53.21 7.19 4.81
N ALA A 18 -53.04 8.32 5.49
CA ALA A 18 -52.64 9.59 4.88
C ALA A 18 -51.30 9.49 4.15
N LEU A 19 -50.31 8.78 4.73
CA LEU A 19 -49.04 8.52 4.06
C LEU A 19 -49.21 7.66 2.81
N ARG A 20 -50.01 6.59 2.85
CA ARG A 20 -50.29 5.78 1.65
C ARG A 20 -50.96 6.60 0.55
N ALA A 21 -51.95 7.42 0.90
CA ALA A 21 -52.64 8.28 -0.06
C ALA A 21 -51.65 9.25 -0.75
N LEU A 22 -50.74 9.86 0.03
CA LEU A 22 -49.68 10.71 -0.51
C LEU A 22 -48.74 9.94 -1.45
N LEU A 23 -48.27 8.76 -1.05
CA LEU A 23 -47.35 7.96 -1.87
C LEU A 23 -48.01 7.46 -3.17
N ASN A 24 -49.30 7.11 -3.14
CA ASN A 24 -50.06 6.75 -4.35
C ASN A 24 -50.24 7.97 -5.27
N ARG A 25 -50.61 9.13 -4.73
CA ARG A 25 -50.71 10.39 -5.49
C ARG A 25 -49.39 10.74 -6.19
N LEU A 26 -48.28 10.66 -5.48
CA LEU A 26 -46.95 10.93 -6.03
C LEU A 26 -46.53 9.89 -7.07
N HIS A 27 -46.97 8.64 -6.94
CA HIS A 27 -46.70 7.59 -7.91
C HIS A 27 -47.50 7.80 -9.22
N GLU A 28 -48.78 8.13 -9.10
CA GLU A 28 -49.70 8.39 -10.23
C GLU A 28 -49.31 9.66 -11.00
N ALA A 29 -48.85 10.70 -10.31
CA ALA A 29 -48.36 11.93 -10.92
C ALA A 29 -47.07 11.74 -11.77
N GLY A 30 -46.40 10.59 -11.65
CA GLY A 30 -45.34 10.17 -12.55
C GLY A 30 -43.95 10.75 -12.26
N LYS A 31 -43.08 10.74 -13.28
CA LYS A 31 -41.67 11.10 -13.14
C LYS A 31 -41.53 12.60 -12.85
N GLY A 32 -40.95 12.93 -11.70
CA GLY A 32 -40.70 14.32 -11.29
C GLY A 32 -41.69 14.90 -10.28
N ALA A 33 -42.76 14.17 -9.93
CA ALA A 33 -43.74 14.60 -8.93
C ALA A 33 -43.06 14.99 -7.60
N TRP A 34 -42.14 14.16 -7.12
CA TRP A 34 -41.37 14.41 -5.89
C TRP A 34 -40.52 15.69 -5.91
N ARG A 35 -40.13 16.21 -7.08
CA ARG A 35 -39.24 17.38 -7.17
C ARG A 35 -39.98 18.70 -6.93
N HIS A 36 -41.23 18.78 -7.38
CA HIS A 36 -42.01 20.02 -7.38
C HIS A 36 -43.14 20.02 -6.34
N ASP A 37 -43.36 18.88 -5.68
CA ASP A 37 -44.43 18.74 -4.71
C ASP A 37 -44.01 19.26 -3.32
N PRO A 38 -44.75 20.23 -2.76
CA PRO A 38 -44.43 20.80 -1.44
C PRO A 38 -44.66 19.80 -0.29
N GLU A 39 -45.66 18.91 -0.40
CA GLU A 39 -45.89 17.88 0.62
C GLU A 39 -44.78 16.82 0.60
N ALA A 40 -44.26 16.46 -0.58
CA ALA A 40 -43.10 15.58 -0.68
C ALA A 40 -41.86 16.20 -0.01
N ALA A 41 -41.63 17.51 -0.18
CA ALA A 41 -40.53 18.21 0.48
C ALA A 41 -40.68 18.21 2.01
N LEU A 42 -41.91 18.40 2.52
CA LEU A 42 -42.20 18.32 3.95
C LEU A 42 -42.03 16.90 4.50
N LEU A 43 -42.48 15.88 3.76
CA LEU A 43 -42.30 14.48 4.09
C LEU A 43 -40.81 14.13 4.21
N MET A 44 -39.98 14.61 3.28
CA MET A 44 -38.54 14.36 3.32
C MET A 44 -37.85 15.01 4.52
N ARG A 45 -38.26 16.23 4.90
CA ARG A 45 -37.77 16.88 6.13
C ARG A 45 -38.18 16.09 7.38
N HIS A 46 -39.43 15.62 7.42
CA HIS A 46 -39.91 14.78 8.51
C HIS A 46 -39.13 13.45 8.60
N ALA A 47 -38.82 12.83 7.47
CA ALA A 47 -38.00 11.62 7.43
C ALA A 47 -36.57 11.85 7.93
N ALA A 48 -35.94 12.98 7.54
CA ALA A 48 -34.62 13.38 8.03
C ALA A 48 -34.63 13.56 9.56
N ASP A 49 -35.61 14.29 10.09
CA ASP A 49 -35.79 14.48 11.54
C ASP A 49 -36.00 13.14 12.27
N LYS A 50 -36.90 12.29 11.73
CA LYS A 50 -37.30 11.00 12.32
C LYS A 50 -36.12 10.02 12.42
N TYR A 51 -35.25 9.99 11.41
CA TYR A 51 -34.11 9.08 11.36
C TYR A 51 -32.78 9.69 11.77
N ALA A 52 -32.74 10.96 12.20
CA ALA A 52 -31.50 11.65 12.59
C ALA A 52 -30.70 10.89 13.66
N ALA A 53 -31.37 10.37 14.70
CA ALA A 53 -30.72 9.61 15.77
C ALA A 53 -30.14 8.28 15.26
N LEU A 54 -30.84 7.63 14.32
CA LEU A 54 -30.39 6.38 13.71
C LEU A 54 -29.19 6.63 12.78
N ALA A 55 -29.24 7.68 11.96
CA ALA A 55 -28.13 8.09 11.10
C ALA A 55 -26.88 8.36 11.94
N LYS A 56 -27.01 9.15 13.01
CA LYS A 56 -25.92 9.46 13.93
C LYS A 56 -25.32 8.22 14.59
N LYS A 57 -26.14 7.22 14.93
CA LYS A 57 -25.65 5.94 15.49
C LYS A 57 -24.69 5.22 14.53
N HIS A 58 -24.91 5.34 13.22
CA HIS A 58 -24.11 4.71 12.18
C HIS A 58 -23.08 5.66 11.54
N GLY A 59 -22.86 6.85 12.11
CA GLY A 59 -21.90 7.84 11.60
C GLY A 59 -22.31 8.55 10.31
N LEU A 60 -23.61 8.56 9.99
CA LEU A 60 -24.18 9.09 8.74
C LEU A 60 -24.88 10.44 8.96
N ASP A 61 -25.03 11.20 7.87
CA ASP A 61 -25.83 12.43 7.87
C ASP A 61 -27.34 12.09 7.87
N PRO A 62 -28.21 12.86 8.58
CA PRO A 62 -29.65 12.65 8.56
C PRO A 62 -30.28 12.61 7.15
N TRP A 63 -29.73 13.35 6.18
CA TRP A 63 -30.19 13.33 4.79
C TRP A 63 -29.78 12.08 4.02
N GLU A 64 -28.74 11.37 4.43
CA GLU A 64 -28.41 10.04 3.88
C GLU A 64 -29.46 9.02 4.29
N ALA A 65 -29.88 9.04 5.56
CA ALA A 65 -31.00 8.22 6.04
C ALA A 65 -32.33 8.61 5.37
N ALA A 66 -32.57 9.91 5.15
CA ALA A 66 -33.73 10.39 4.41
C ALA A 66 -33.71 9.90 2.95
N SER A 67 -32.55 9.87 2.29
CA SER A 67 -32.41 9.35 0.93
C SER A 67 -32.75 7.85 0.85
N ALA A 68 -32.34 7.07 1.85
CA ALA A 68 -32.75 5.66 1.97
C ALA A 68 -34.27 5.52 2.19
N ALA A 69 -34.86 6.41 2.99
CA ALA A 69 -36.30 6.45 3.22
C ALA A 69 -37.07 6.77 1.93
N PHE A 70 -36.58 7.72 1.13
CA PHE A 70 -37.13 8.07 -0.17
C PHE A 70 -37.15 6.89 -1.14
N GLU A 71 -36.02 6.17 -1.27
CA GLU A 71 -35.96 4.98 -2.14
C GLU A 71 -36.93 3.89 -1.66
N ALA A 72 -37.09 3.71 -0.35
CA ALA A 72 -38.09 2.80 0.22
C ALA A 72 -39.53 3.26 -0.11
N MET A 73 -39.84 4.54 0.04
CA MET A 73 -41.16 5.13 -0.22
C MET A 73 -41.59 5.00 -1.69
N ARG A 74 -40.65 5.01 -2.63
CA ARG A 74 -40.92 4.78 -4.06
C ARG A 74 -41.25 3.33 -4.39
N GLY A 75 -40.93 2.39 -3.51
CA GLY A 75 -41.21 0.97 -3.67
C GLY A 75 -42.71 0.65 -3.62
N ALA A 76 -43.15 -0.30 -4.45
CA ALA A 76 -44.53 -0.78 -4.43
C ALA A 76 -44.91 -1.53 -3.14
N ALA A 77 -43.92 -2.01 -2.37
CA ALA A 77 -44.12 -2.65 -1.07
C ALA A 77 -44.62 -1.63 -0.03
N THR A 78 -43.94 -0.48 0.09
CA THR A 78 -44.29 0.58 1.03
C THR A 78 -45.67 1.17 0.77
N ARG A 79 -46.06 1.33 -0.51
CA ARG A 79 -47.40 1.84 -0.87
C ARG A 79 -48.54 0.89 -0.52
N ARG A 80 -48.27 -0.42 -0.51
CA ARG A 80 -49.27 -1.48 -0.27
C ARG A 80 -49.24 -2.01 1.17
N ALA A 81 -48.28 -1.58 1.99
CA ALA A 81 -48.16 -2.02 3.36
C ALA A 81 -49.24 -1.37 4.24
N ASP A 82 -49.79 -2.15 5.18
CA ASP A 82 -50.74 -1.63 6.16
C ASP A 82 -50.10 -0.51 7.00
N ASP A 83 -48.83 -0.72 7.39
CA ASP A 83 -47.92 0.27 8.00
C ASP A 83 -46.73 0.56 7.05
N PRO A 84 -46.77 1.66 6.29
CA PRO A 84 -45.67 2.07 5.43
C PRO A 84 -44.41 2.44 6.22
N TRP A 85 -44.55 3.00 7.42
CA TRP A 85 -43.41 3.42 8.24
C TRP A 85 -42.61 2.24 8.76
N ALA A 86 -43.24 1.10 9.04
CA ALA A 86 -42.52 -0.13 9.39
C ALA A 86 -41.59 -0.57 8.25
N VAL A 87 -42.08 -0.54 6.99
CA VAL A 87 -41.28 -0.91 5.81
C VAL A 87 -40.13 0.08 5.60
N VAL A 88 -40.42 1.38 5.66
CA VAL A 88 -39.41 2.44 5.52
C VAL A 88 -38.35 2.32 6.61
N THR A 89 -38.76 2.17 7.87
CA THR A 89 -37.83 2.06 9.01
C THR A 89 -36.91 0.87 8.86
N ARG A 90 -37.43 -0.29 8.45
CA ARG A 90 -36.60 -1.46 8.20
C ARG A 90 -35.61 -1.23 7.05
N ALA A 91 -36.06 -0.61 5.96
CA ALA A 91 -35.21 -0.32 4.81
C ALA A 91 -34.10 0.69 5.15
N VAL A 92 -34.41 1.74 5.92
CA VAL A 92 -33.45 2.73 6.41
C VAL A 92 -32.44 2.06 7.32
N GLN A 93 -32.88 1.26 8.29
CA GLN A 93 -31.99 0.52 9.20
C GLN A 93 -31.01 -0.38 8.44
N VAL A 94 -31.51 -1.20 7.50
CA VAL A 94 -30.65 -2.07 6.68
C VAL A 94 -29.67 -1.25 5.84
N THR A 95 -30.10 -0.07 5.37
CA THR A 95 -29.22 0.82 4.61
C THR A 95 -28.13 1.42 5.47
N CYS A 96 -28.46 2.01 6.63
CA CYS A 96 -27.46 2.58 7.54
C CYS A 96 -26.41 1.54 7.99
N ILE A 97 -26.84 0.31 8.31
CA ILE A 97 -25.91 -0.79 8.62
C ILE A 97 -25.02 -1.11 7.42
N GLY A 98 -25.58 -1.12 6.21
CA GLY A 98 -24.83 -1.38 4.99
C GLY A 98 -23.83 -0.26 4.64
N GLU A 99 -24.17 0.99 4.90
CA GLU A 99 -23.29 2.16 4.71
C GLU A 99 -22.12 2.12 5.70
N GLU A 100 -22.41 1.92 6.98
CA GLU A 100 -21.37 1.75 8.02
C GLU A 100 -20.41 0.63 7.64
N ARG A 101 -20.95 -0.54 7.24
CA ARG A 101 -20.14 -1.67 6.78
C ARG A 101 -19.40 -1.40 5.48
N GLY A 102 -19.98 -0.64 4.54
CA GLY A 102 -19.32 -0.26 3.30
C GLY A 102 -18.11 0.63 3.56
N ASN A 103 -18.27 1.62 4.44
CA ASN A 103 -17.20 2.51 4.88
C ASN A 103 -16.11 1.74 5.63
N GLY A 104 -16.50 0.86 6.56
CA GLY A 104 -15.57 -0.02 7.26
C GLY A 104 -14.76 -0.90 6.30
N LEU A 105 -15.42 -1.56 5.35
CA LEU A 105 -14.78 -2.47 4.40
C LEU A 105 -14.14 -1.79 3.17
N LEU A 106 -14.23 -0.45 3.05
CA LEU A 106 -13.83 0.32 1.87
C LEU A 106 -14.42 -0.24 0.56
N CYS A 107 -15.71 -0.58 0.59
CA CYS A 107 -16.42 -1.14 -0.56
C CYS A 107 -17.82 -0.53 -0.75
N SER A 108 -18.46 -0.84 -1.88
CA SER A 108 -19.82 -0.35 -2.12
C SER A 108 -20.83 -0.93 -1.13
N VAL A 109 -21.86 -0.14 -0.80
CA VAL A 109 -22.98 -0.52 0.07
C VAL A 109 -23.67 -1.81 -0.39
N HIS A 110 -23.85 -1.97 -1.70
CA HIS A 110 -24.45 -3.16 -2.28
C HIS A 110 -23.60 -4.42 -2.05
N GLN A 111 -22.27 -4.26 -2.07
CA GLN A 111 -21.34 -5.33 -1.76
C GLN A 111 -21.36 -5.66 -0.27
N ALA A 112 -21.30 -4.64 0.60
CA ALA A 112 -21.29 -4.77 2.06
C ALA A 112 -22.53 -5.52 2.61
N ARG A 113 -23.68 -5.43 1.92
CA ARG A 113 -24.91 -6.13 2.30
C ARG A 113 -24.89 -7.65 2.06
N ARG A 114 -23.93 -8.19 1.30
CA ARG A 114 -23.94 -9.62 0.97
C ARG A 114 -23.38 -10.45 2.14
N PRO A 115 -24.01 -11.57 2.52
CA PRO A 115 -23.56 -12.41 3.64
C PRO A 115 -22.09 -12.84 3.54
N ARG A 116 -21.56 -13.06 2.34
CA ARG A 116 -20.16 -13.45 2.15
C ARG A 116 -19.13 -12.41 2.62
N TYR A 117 -19.52 -11.14 2.75
CA TYR A 117 -18.62 -10.08 3.20
C TYR A 117 -18.77 -9.76 4.70
N SER A 118 -19.74 -10.36 5.40
CA SER A 118 -19.94 -10.09 6.83
C SER A 118 -18.86 -10.70 7.73
N VAL A 119 -18.04 -11.61 7.19
CA VAL A 119 -16.95 -12.28 7.91
C VAL A 119 -15.71 -11.39 8.01
N PHE A 120 -15.57 -10.39 7.14
CA PHE A 120 -14.40 -9.53 7.13
C PHE A 120 -14.48 -8.44 8.19
N HIS A 121 -13.33 -8.12 8.77
CA HIS A 121 -13.15 -6.97 9.66
C HIS A 121 -13.04 -5.69 8.84
N ASP A 122 -13.30 -4.56 9.51
CA ASP A 122 -13.12 -3.25 8.92
C ASP A 122 -11.65 -3.04 8.51
N ALA A 123 -11.44 -2.24 7.47
CA ALA A 123 -10.14 -1.96 6.90
C ALA A 123 -9.35 -1.06 7.85
N GLU A 124 -8.25 -1.58 8.35
CA GLU A 124 -7.29 -0.86 9.18
C GLU A 124 -6.05 -0.51 8.36
N ARG A 125 -5.39 0.61 8.71
CA ARG A 125 -4.10 0.92 8.11
C ARG A 125 -3.03 0.02 8.70
N PHE A 126 -2.03 -0.30 7.88
CA PHE A 126 -0.88 -1.09 8.31
C PHE A 126 -0.11 -0.47 9.49
N SER A 127 -0.11 0.87 9.58
CA SER A 127 0.54 1.63 10.65
C SER A 127 -0.18 1.58 12.00
N ASP A 128 -1.47 1.29 12.00
CA ASP A 128 -2.33 1.45 13.17
C ASP A 128 -2.37 0.18 14.03
N ARG A 129 -1.67 -0.88 13.59
CA ARG A 129 -1.60 -2.17 14.29
C ARG A 129 -0.39 -2.24 15.22
N GLU A 130 -0.61 -2.79 16.41
CA GLU A 130 0.45 -3.05 17.39
C GLU A 130 1.42 -4.17 16.95
N ASN A 131 0.95 -5.12 16.13
CA ASN A 131 1.77 -6.25 15.68
C ASN A 131 2.59 -5.89 14.43
N PRO A 132 3.90 -6.19 14.41
CA PRO A 132 4.74 -5.97 13.24
C PRO A 132 4.29 -6.83 12.05
N LEU A 133 4.44 -6.30 10.84
CA LEU A 133 3.96 -6.88 9.58
C LEU A 133 4.31 -8.37 9.34
N PRO A 134 5.50 -8.87 9.73
CA PRO A 134 5.84 -10.28 9.56
C PRO A 134 4.83 -11.21 10.25
N ASP A 135 4.36 -10.87 11.45
CA ASP A 135 3.56 -11.77 12.30
C ASP A 135 2.15 -12.08 11.75
N TYR A 136 1.71 -11.38 10.70
CA TYR A 136 0.35 -11.52 10.16
C TYR A 136 0.20 -12.68 9.16
N HIS A 137 1.21 -12.93 8.33
CA HIS A 137 1.13 -13.93 7.30
C HIS A 137 2.53 -14.49 6.97
N PRO A 138 2.67 -15.81 6.80
CA PRO A 138 3.96 -16.43 6.53
C PRO A 138 4.65 -15.89 5.26
N ALA A 139 3.91 -15.37 4.29
CA ALA A 139 4.48 -14.70 3.11
C ALA A 139 5.21 -13.38 3.42
N PHE A 140 4.97 -12.77 4.60
CA PHE A 140 5.70 -11.60 5.09
C PHE A 140 6.83 -11.98 6.04
N HIS A 141 7.00 -13.27 6.36
CA HIS A 141 8.19 -13.75 7.08
C HIS A 141 9.38 -13.65 6.13
N ILE A 142 10.22 -12.65 6.36
CA ILE A 142 11.56 -12.63 5.79
C ILE A 142 12.41 -13.42 6.78
N ALA A 143 12.72 -14.67 6.45
CA ALA A 143 13.76 -15.39 7.18
C ALA A 143 15.08 -14.67 6.89
N PRO A 144 15.72 -14.03 7.89
CA PRO A 144 16.88 -13.16 7.65
C PRO A 144 18.10 -13.90 7.09
N PHE A 145 18.03 -15.23 6.99
CA PHE A 145 19.12 -16.12 6.55
C PHE A 145 18.63 -17.32 5.73
N ALA A 146 17.43 -17.28 5.13
CA ALA A 146 16.98 -18.36 4.24
C ALA A 146 17.52 -18.22 2.81
N ASP A 147 18.80 -17.86 2.67
CA ASP A 147 19.58 -18.35 1.53
C ASP A 147 19.98 -19.78 1.92
N THR A 148 19.07 -20.71 1.65
CA THR A 148 19.38 -22.14 1.72
C THR A 148 20.17 -22.49 0.46
N ASP A 149 21.49 -22.32 0.53
CA ASP A 149 22.37 -23.39 0.12
C ASP A 149 22.89 -24.02 1.41
N THR A 150 22.43 -25.24 1.63
CA THR A 150 22.85 -26.13 2.71
C THR A 150 24.31 -26.48 2.48
N ASP A 151 25.18 -26.02 3.37
CA ASP A 151 26.36 -26.70 3.90
C ASP A 151 27.18 -25.67 4.68
N ASP A 152 26.91 -25.54 5.97
CA ASP A 152 27.96 -25.56 6.99
C ASP A 152 27.31 -25.60 8.38
N GLU A 153 27.64 -26.68 9.08
CA GLU A 153 27.27 -26.96 10.45
C GLU A 153 27.85 -25.89 11.40
N GLU A 154 27.07 -25.58 12.43
CA GLU A 154 27.52 -25.08 13.74
C GLU A 154 28.57 -23.95 13.76
N ASN A 155 28.12 -22.70 13.93
CA ASN A 155 28.71 -21.87 14.98
C ASN A 155 27.77 -20.77 15.47
N GLY A 156 27.02 -21.08 16.53
CA GLY A 156 26.53 -20.07 17.45
C GLY A 156 27.67 -19.64 18.35
N GLY A 157 28.38 -18.57 17.99
CA GLY A 157 29.47 -18.03 18.79
C GLY A 157 29.91 -16.66 18.26
N GLU A 158 29.85 -15.66 19.14
CA GLU A 158 30.64 -14.42 19.21
C GLU A 158 31.26 -13.88 17.91
N VAL A 159 30.92 -12.65 17.52
CA VAL A 159 31.42 -11.97 16.32
C VAL A 159 32.96 -11.93 16.29
N VAL A 160 33.57 -12.93 15.65
CA VAL A 160 35.02 -13.18 15.68
C VAL A 160 35.77 -12.05 14.93
N PRO A 161 36.90 -11.53 15.46
CA PRO A 161 37.73 -10.54 14.76
C PRO A 161 38.17 -10.98 13.36
N GLU A 162 38.31 -12.29 13.13
CA GLU A 162 38.65 -12.88 11.83
C GLU A 162 37.60 -12.60 10.74
N ARG A 163 36.30 -12.59 11.10
CA ARG A 163 35.22 -12.25 10.16
C ARG A 163 35.22 -10.76 9.81
N ALA A 164 35.55 -9.89 10.75
CA ALA A 164 35.70 -8.45 10.51
C ALA A 164 36.93 -8.14 9.64
N VAL A 165 38.04 -8.86 9.85
CA VAL A 165 39.25 -8.80 9.00
C VAL A 165 38.94 -9.24 7.56
N ASN A 166 38.07 -10.22 7.37
CA ASN A 166 37.65 -10.67 6.04
C ASN A 166 36.77 -9.63 5.31
N VAL A 167 35.94 -8.88 6.04
CA VAL A 167 35.13 -7.80 5.44
C VAL A 167 36.00 -6.64 4.99
N THR A 168 36.92 -6.16 5.83
CA THR A 168 37.81 -5.05 5.45
C THR A 168 38.72 -5.43 4.28
N ALA A 169 39.24 -6.66 4.28
CA ALA A 169 40.01 -7.18 3.14
C ALA A 169 39.17 -7.25 1.86
N ALA A 170 37.92 -7.74 1.92
CA ALA A 170 37.03 -7.78 0.76
C ALA A 170 36.70 -6.39 0.20
N VAL A 171 36.57 -5.38 1.07
CA VAL A 171 36.37 -3.99 0.65
C VAL A 171 37.61 -3.44 -0.06
N GLU A 172 38.80 -3.61 0.52
CA GLU A 172 40.05 -3.16 -0.11
C GLU A 172 40.34 -3.89 -1.42
N ASP A 173 40.09 -5.19 -1.50
CA ASP A 173 40.26 -5.98 -2.74
C ASP A 173 39.28 -5.54 -3.83
N THR A 174 38.05 -5.15 -3.46
CA THR A 174 37.07 -4.57 -4.39
C THR A 174 37.56 -3.22 -4.93
N ILE A 175 38.11 -2.36 -4.07
CA ILE A 175 38.68 -1.07 -4.46
C ILE A 175 39.90 -1.26 -5.37
N ALA A 176 40.77 -2.22 -5.04
CA ALA A 176 41.95 -2.55 -5.84
C ALA A 176 41.56 -3.05 -7.24
N LEU A 177 40.56 -3.93 -7.34
CA LEU A 177 40.05 -4.40 -8.63
C LEU A 177 39.55 -3.24 -9.49
N LEU A 178 38.67 -2.38 -8.95
CA LEU A 178 38.14 -1.25 -9.71
C LEU A 178 39.26 -0.30 -10.17
N SER A 179 40.23 -0.04 -9.30
CA SER A 179 41.39 0.81 -9.62
C SER A 179 42.24 0.24 -10.76
N TRP A 180 42.45 -1.09 -10.80
CA TRP A 180 43.19 -1.73 -11.91
C TRP A 180 42.45 -1.71 -13.24
N VAL A 181 41.13 -1.62 -13.19
CA VAL A 181 40.26 -1.72 -14.36
C VAL A 181 39.89 -0.33 -14.92
N GLY A 182 40.47 0.73 -14.35
CA GLY A 182 40.41 2.09 -14.91
C GLY A 182 39.62 3.10 -14.08
N TRP A 183 39.14 2.73 -12.90
CA TRP A 183 38.51 3.70 -11.99
C TRP A 183 39.56 4.55 -11.28
N GLU A 184 39.30 5.84 -11.16
CA GLU A 184 40.12 6.75 -10.35
C GLU A 184 40.11 6.27 -8.88
N PRO A 185 41.27 6.06 -8.22
CA PRO A 185 41.33 5.37 -6.93
C PRO A 185 40.53 6.05 -5.80
N ALA A 186 40.41 7.39 -5.80
CA ALA A 186 39.62 8.10 -4.82
C ALA A 186 38.12 7.87 -5.05
N THR A 187 37.67 7.94 -6.31
CA THR A 187 36.29 7.64 -6.72
C THR A 187 35.91 6.19 -6.41
N ALA A 188 36.77 5.23 -6.74
CA ALA A 188 36.54 3.80 -6.45
C ALA A 188 36.36 3.57 -4.94
N ARG A 189 37.25 4.13 -4.11
CA ARG A 189 37.15 4.04 -2.65
C ARG A 189 35.86 4.67 -2.13
N ALA A 190 35.59 5.92 -2.49
CA ALA A 190 34.41 6.64 -2.03
C ALA A 190 33.11 5.92 -2.39
N ALA A 191 33.03 5.36 -3.61
CA ALA A 191 31.85 4.63 -4.06
C ALA A 191 31.66 3.29 -3.32
N VAL A 192 32.72 2.49 -3.15
CA VAL A 192 32.64 1.20 -2.45
C VAL A 192 32.33 1.42 -0.97
N GLU A 193 33.00 2.36 -0.30
CA GLU A 193 32.73 2.69 1.11
C GLU A 193 31.28 3.13 1.29
N TYR A 194 30.77 4.00 0.43
CA TYR A 194 29.38 4.44 0.46
C TYR A 194 28.39 3.27 0.31
N ILE A 195 28.64 2.38 -0.66
CA ILE A 195 27.83 1.18 -0.88
C ILE A 195 27.86 0.29 0.37
N THR A 196 29.01 0.05 0.96
CA THR A 196 29.16 -0.80 2.15
C THR A 196 28.52 -0.18 3.40
N GLY A 197 28.60 1.14 3.57
CA GLY A 197 27.94 1.85 4.65
C GLY A 197 26.41 1.73 4.54
N ARG A 198 25.88 1.90 3.33
CA ARG A 198 24.44 1.70 3.06
C ARG A 198 24.01 0.24 3.18
N LEU A 199 24.88 -0.69 2.82
CA LEU A 199 24.64 -2.12 2.99
C LEU A 199 24.57 -2.49 4.48
N ALA A 200 25.40 -1.89 5.33
CA ALA A 200 25.39 -2.10 6.78
C ALA A 200 24.11 -1.59 7.46
N GLU A 201 23.49 -0.55 6.91
CA GLU A 201 22.20 0.01 7.37
C GLU A 201 20.97 -0.74 6.82
N SER A 202 21.17 -1.68 5.89
CA SER A 202 20.08 -2.34 5.16
C SER A 202 19.74 -3.72 5.71
N VAL A 203 18.45 -4.09 5.64
CA VAL A 203 17.94 -5.40 6.07
C VAL A 203 18.35 -6.55 5.13
N SER A 204 18.66 -6.24 3.87
CA SER A 204 19.15 -7.21 2.90
C SER A 204 19.94 -6.54 1.77
N ARG A 205 20.76 -7.33 1.06
CA ARG A 205 21.51 -6.89 -0.12
C ARG A 205 20.60 -6.39 -1.25
N ALA A 206 19.45 -7.04 -1.46
CA ALA A 206 18.47 -6.61 -2.46
C ALA A 206 17.82 -5.27 -2.08
N SER A 207 17.52 -5.06 -0.79
CA SER A 207 17.02 -3.78 -0.29
C SER A 207 18.06 -2.66 -0.43
N ALA A 208 19.33 -2.95 -0.14
CA ALA A 208 20.43 -2.01 -0.33
C ALA A 208 20.55 -1.62 -1.80
N PHE A 209 20.52 -2.58 -2.72
CA PHE A 209 20.57 -2.35 -4.17
C PHE A 209 19.43 -1.43 -4.64
N GLU A 210 18.19 -1.72 -4.24
CA GLU A 210 17.02 -0.93 -4.64
C GLU A 210 17.01 0.49 -4.05
N THR A 211 17.60 0.67 -2.87
CA THR A 211 17.77 1.99 -2.22
C THR A 211 18.85 2.79 -2.94
N LEU A 212 20.04 2.22 -3.12
CA LEU A 212 21.18 2.84 -3.78
C LEU A 212 20.89 3.19 -5.24
N ARG A 213 20.15 2.35 -5.97
CA ARG A 213 19.73 2.61 -7.36
C ARG A 213 18.87 3.87 -7.49
N ARG A 214 18.04 4.17 -6.48
CA ARG A 214 17.15 5.34 -6.44
C ARG A 214 17.83 6.58 -5.85
N ASP A 215 19.00 6.43 -5.23
CA ASP A 215 19.69 7.51 -4.56
C ASP A 215 20.37 8.47 -5.55
N ARG A 216 19.67 9.57 -5.85
CA ARG A 216 20.18 10.63 -6.72
C ARG A 216 21.24 11.48 -6.03
N GLN A 217 21.24 11.54 -4.70
CA GLN A 217 22.20 12.33 -3.92
C GLN A 217 23.57 11.66 -3.91
N ALA A 218 23.61 10.33 -3.73
CA ALA A 218 24.84 9.54 -3.82
C ALA A 218 25.57 9.75 -5.15
N ARG A 219 24.82 9.73 -6.25
CA ARG A 219 25.35 9.95 -7.60
C ARG A 219 25.91 11.36 -7.80
N ALA A 220 25.25 12.37 -7.26
CA ALA A 220 25.70 13.75 -7.35
C ALA A 220 26.93 14.01 -6.47
N LEU A 221 27.03 13.33 -5.32
CA LEU A 221 28.18 13.43 -4.42
C LEU A 221 29.44 12.79 -5.02
N LEU A 222 29.29 11.66 -5.70
CA LEU A 222 30.38 10.90 -6.31
C LEU A 222 30.70 11.34 -7.75
N ASP A 223 29.95 12.30 -8.30
CA ASP A 223 30.03 12.75 -9.70
C ASP A 223 29.95 11.61 -10.75
N LEU A 224 29.09 10.62 -10.50
CA LEU A 224 28.97 9.42 -11.35
C LEU A 224 27.77 9.48 -12.31
N PRO A 225 27.97 9.14 -13.61
CA PRO A 225 26.88 8.87 -14.54
C PRO A 225 25.94 7.77 -14.03
N GLY A 226 24.67 7.83 -14.40
CA GLY A 226 23.66 6.87 -13.92
C GLY A 226 23.90 5.44 -14.39
N SER A 227 24.45 5.28 -15.59
CA SER A 227 24.87 3.99 -16.17
C SER A 227 26.04 3.39 -15.39
N SER A 228 27.08 4.18 -15.14
CA SER A 228 28.25 3.81 -14.33
C SER A 228 27.85 3.39 -12.92
N TRP A 229 27.01 4.18 -12.25
CA TRP A 229 26.51 3.87 -10.91
C TRP A 229 25.71 2.56 -10.86
N THR A 230 24.76 2.37 -11.78
CA THR A 230 23.95 1.15 -11.80
C THR A 230 24.79 -0.10 -12.10
N THR A 231 25.77 0.04 -12.98
CA THR A 231 26.69 -1.05 -13.34
C THR A 231 27.61 -1.38 -12.17
N LEU A 232 28.16 -0.37 -11.50
CA LEU A 232 28.94 -0.53 -10.28
C LEU A 232 28.15 -1.27 -9.19
N LEU A 233 26.89 -0.89 -8.95
CA LEU A 233 26.05 -1.59 -7.98
C LEU A 233 25.87 -3.08 -8.33
N ARG A 234 25.70 -3.41 -9.62
CA ARG A 234 25.58 -4.81 -10.08
C ARG A 234 26.88 -5.58 -9.94
N ILE A 235 28.02 -4.91 -10.15
CA ILE A 235 29.35 -5.51 -9.98
C ILE A 235 29.62 -5.78 -8.49
N VAL A 236 29.41 -4.79 -7.63
CA VAL A 236 29.75 -4.87 -6.20
C VAL A 236 28.78 -5.75 -5.41
N LEU A 237 27.46 -5.55 -5.60
CA LEU A 237 26.42 -6.25 -4.85
C LEU A 237 25.88 -7.49 -5.58
N GLY A 238 26.09 -7.60 -6.90
CA GLY A 238 25.50 -8.66 -7.72
C GLY A 238 24.19 -8.23 -8.39
N HIS A 239 23.75 -9.00 -9.38
CA HIS A 239 22.50 -8.76 -10.10
C HIS A 239 21.27 -9.08 -9.22
N PRO A 240 20.24 -8.20 -9.14
CA PRO A 240 19.08 -8.41 -8.27
C PRO A 240 18.08 -9.46 -8.78
N ASP A 241 18.38 -10.15 -9.89
CA ASP A 241 17.47 -11.13 -10.48
C ASP A 241 17.59 -12.46 -9.72
N PRO A 242 16.50 -12.97 -9.11
CA PRO A 242 16.53 -14.24 -8.39
C PRO A 242 17.00 -15.42 -9.24
N ALA A 243 16.78 -15.40 -10.56
CA ALA A 243 17.23 -16.46 -11.46
C ALA A 243 18.76 -16.53 -11.59
N LEU A 244 19.46 -15.44 -11.26
CA LEU A 244 20.92 -15.33 -11.36
C LEU A 244 21.63 -15.52 -10.01
N SER A 245 20.91 -15.74 -8.90
CA SER A 245 21.48 -15.79 -7.54
C SER A 245 22.61 -16.81 -7.39
N GLY A 246 22.51 -17.96 -8.04
CA GLY A 246 23.52 -19.02 -8.04
C GLY A 246 24.72 -18.77 -8.98
N THR A 247 24.70 -17.71 -9.78
CA THR A 247 25.77 -17.39 -10.75
C THR A 247 26.77 -16.39 -10.16
N ASN A 248 27.98 -16.36 -10.71
CA ASN A 248 29.00 -15.38 -10.33
C ASN A 248 28.51 -13.92 -10.48
N THR A 249 27.69 -13.65 -11.50
CA THR A 249 27.07 -12.34 -11.74
C THR A 249 26.03 -11.96 -10.68
N GLY A 250 25.26 -12.92 -10.17
CA GLY A 250 24.31 -12.69 -9.07
C GLY A 250 24.96 -12.59 -7.69
N ARG A 251 26.15 -13.17 -7.53
CA ARG A 251 26.92 -13.09 -6.28
C ARG A 251 27.59 -11.72 -6.11
N GLY A 252 28.13 -11.14 -7.17
CA GLY A 252 28.87 -9.86 -7.09
C GLY A 252 30.22 -9.98 -6.37
N LEU A 253 31.02 -8.92 -6.40
CA LEU A 253 32.39 -8.92 -5.88
C LEU A 253 32.46 -9.21 -4.37
N LEU A 254 31.64 -8.53 -3.57
CA LEU A 254 31.73 -8.65 -2.11
C LEU A 254 31.43 -10.08 -1.63
N LEU A 255 30.39 -10.72 -2.18
CA LEU A 255 30.05 -12.08 -1.78
C LEU A 255 31.09 -13.10 -2.28
N ARG A 256 31.64 -12.90 -3.48
CA ARG A 256 32.69 -13.77 -4.03
C ARG A 256 33.97 -13.71 -3.18
N LEU A 257 34.40 -12.51 -2.79
CA LEU A 257 35.56 -12.30 -1.91
C LEU A 257 35.32 -12.89 -0.52
N LEU A 258 34.13 -12.69 0.06
CA LEU A 258 33.77 -13.25 1.36
C LEU A 258 33.65 -14.78 1.34
N ASN A 259 33.30 -15.38 0.20
CA ASN A 259 33.32 -16.83 -0.02
C ASN A 259 34.74 -17.38 -0.30
N GLY A 260 35.78 -16.55 -0.18
CA GLY A 260 37.18 -16.96 -0.29
C GLY A 260 37.72 -17.00 -1.72
N GLU A 261 37.01 -16.46 -2.71
CA GLU A 261 37.55 -16.33 -4.06
C GLU A 261 38.67 -15.28 -4.07
N PRO A 262 39.92 -15.63 -4.44
CA PRO A 262 41.03 -14.70 -4.34
C PRO A 262 40.95 -13.65 -5.45
N LEU A 263 41.38 -12.42 -5.16
CA LEU A 263 41.39 -11.30 -6.12
C LEU A 263 42.00 -11.63 -7.49
N ARG A 264 43.06 -12.46 -7.52
CA ARG A 264 43.69 -12.94 -8.76
C ARG A 264 42.76 -13.78 -9.66
N ALA A 265 41.76 -14.45 -9.10
CA ALA A 265 40.77 -15.21 -9.85
C ALA A 265 39.71 -14.28 -10.44
N LEU A 266 39.28 -13.27 -9.68
CA LEU A 266 38.36 -12.23 -10.14
C LEU A 266 38.93 -11.44 -11.32
N LEU A 267 40.22 -11.16 -11.31
CA LEU A 267 40.90 -10.50 -12.44
C LEU A 267 40.99 -11.35 -13.73
N ARG A 268 40.71 -12.66 -13.66
CA ARG A 268 40.66 -13.54 -14.84
C ARG A 268 39.26 -13.69 -15.40
N ASP A 269 38.27 -13.11 -14.74
CA ASP A 269 36.89 -13.07 -15.21
C ASP A 269 36.76 -11.93 -16.22
N ASP A 270 36.95 -12.25 -17.50
CA ASP A 270 36.98 -11.27 -18.59
C ASP A 270 35.70 -10.44 -18.66
N ASP A 271 34.53 -11.06 -18.42
CA ASP A 271 33.24 -10.37 -18.44
C ASP A 271 33.14 -9.35 -17.29
N LEU A 272 33.61 -9.72 -16.09
CA LEU A 272 33.68 -8.83 -14.93
C LEU A 272 34.62 -7.65 -15.20
N VAL A 273 35.83 -7.93 -15.69
CA VAL A 273 36.85 -6.90 -15.98
C VAL A 273 36.37 -5.95 -17.07
N LEU A 274 35.81 -6.47 -18.17
CA LEU A 274 35.26 -5.65 -19.25
C LEU A 274 34.08 -4.80 -18.76
N THR A 275 33.15 -5.39 -18.00
CA THR A 275 31.98 -4.66 -17.49
C THR A 275 32.38 -3.57 -16.50
N ALA A 276 33.34 -3.85 -15.62
CA ALA A 276 33.86 -2.87 -14.68
C ALA A 276 34.63 -1.74 -15.38
N GLY A 277 35.38 -2.05 -16.44
CA GLY A 277 36.17 -1.06 -17.17
C GLY A 277 35.31 -0.13 -18.00
N LEU A 278 34.32 -0.68 -18.72
CA LEU A 278 33.35 0.11 -19.47
C LEU A 278 32.44 0.96 -18.57
N ALA A 279 32.33 0.63 -17.29
CA ALA A 279 31.57 1.41 -16.32
C ALA A 279 32.38 2.54 -15.68
N ALA A 280 33.71 2.56 -15.83
CA ALA A 280 34.54 3.62 -15.29
C ALA A 280 34.07 4.98 -15.85
N PRO A 281 33.92 6.01 -15.00
CA PRO A 281 33.59 7.34 -15.50
C PRO A 281 34.74 7.84 -16.38
N ASP A 282 34.43 8.42 -17.54
CA ASP A 282 35.41 9.18 -18.31
C ASP A 282 35.84 10.37 -17.44
N THR A 283 36.94 10.23 -16.71
CA THR A 283 37.72 11.38 -16.27
C THR A 283 38.15 12.08 -17.55
N GLY A 284 37.47 13.19 -17.89
CA GLY A 284 37.82 14.00 -19.04
C GLY A 284 39.33 14.24 -19.06
N ASP A 285 39.97 13.69 -20.07
CA ASP A 285 41.38 13.92 -20.38
C ASP A 285 41.49 15.35 -20.93
N ASP A 286 41.35 16.35 -20.04
CA ASP A 286 41.81 17.71 -20.27
C ASP A 286 43.33 17.69 -20.07
N LEU A 287 44.04 17.17 -21.07
CA LEU A 287 45.46 17.46 -21.26
C LEU A 287 45.60 18.84 -21.93
N PRO A 288 46.46 19.74 -21.41
CA PRO A 288 46.67 21.08 -21.96
C PRO A 288 47.31 21.10 -23.35
#